data_AF-A0A534T833-F1
#
_entry.id   AF-A0A534T833-F1
#
_cell.length_a   1.000
_cell.length_b   1.000
_cell.length_c   1.000
_cell.angle_alpha   90.00
_cell.angle_beta   90.00
_cell.angle_gamma   90.00
#
_symmetry.space_group_name_H-M   'P 1'
#
loop_
_entity.id
_entity.type
_entity.pdbx_description
1 polymer ?
#
loop_
_entity_poly.entity_id
_entity_poly.type
_entity_poly.pdbx_seq_one_letter_code
_entity_poly.pdbx_strand_id
1 'polypeptide(L)'
;MAADPGSLAPPRFVDSDSTSELMELQMGPSHPASHGTIKFNLRLDGERIVDVDVEIGYLHRGFEKMCEQGTWNHVFPYADRLNYASPILNNVGFALAVEKLAGVTAPERCQYIRVIGGEISRVTDHLTCLGMAANELGAISAGFYMIEAREFLYDLVEALTGARLTVTYCRLGGVMKDLPADMKVRTAAALRQVRRVLADCDRLLSRNRIFLDRMTGIGALSPEEAISWGLTGPLLRACGVPYDVRKAQPYLVYDRMNFVVPTGTKGDNYDRFMVRMAELEQSMRIIEQALAEIPDGPIMVNDPRFVLPPKPEVYGSIEGLMN
;
A
#
# COMPACT_ATOMS: atom_id res chain seq x y z
N MET A 1 36.45 -17.40 23.79
CA MET A 1 36.71 -16.83 25.14
C MET A 1 36.81 -15.31 24.97
N ALA A 2 36.00 -14.44 25.52
CA ALA A 2 34.87 -14.51 26.45
C ALA A 2 33.79 -13.54 25.93
N ALA A 3 32.52 -13.94 25.99
CA ALA A 3 31.41 -13.06 25.64
C ALA A 3 31.33 -11.92 26.66
N ASP A 4 31.27 -10.68 26.17
CA ASP A 4 31.06 -9.48 26.97
C ASP A 4 29.73 -9.62 27.76
N PRO A 5 29.78 -9.69 29.11
CA PRO A 5 28.59 -9.92 29.93
C PRO A 5 27.61 -8.73 29.98
N GLY A 6 27.89 -7.63 29.26
CA GLY A 6 27.01 -6.46 29.15
C GLY A 6 26.11 -6.41 27.90
N SER A 7 26.31 -7.29 26.91
CA SER A 7 25.53 -7.28 25.67
C SER A 7 24.23 -8.09 25.82
N LEU A 8 23.10 -7.40 25.96
CA LEU A 8 21.75 -7.98 25.84
C LEU A 8 21.42 -8.45 24.41
N ALA A 9 22.31 -8.22 23.43
CA ALA A 9 22.12 -8.71 22.07
C ALA A 9 22.57 -10.19 22.00
N PRO A 10 21.74 -11.10 21.47
CA PRO A 10 22.18 -12.47 21.20
C PRO A 10 23.42 -12.43 20.28
N PRO A 11 24.31 -13.43 20.35
CA PRO A 11 25.44 -13.53 19.42
C PRO A 11 24.89 -13.44 18.00
N ARG A 12 25.27 -12.37 17.28
CA ARG A 12 24.63 -11.95 16.03
C ARG A 12 24.77 -12.97 14.91
N PHE A 13 25.70 -13.91 15.04
CA PHE A 13 25.94 -14.98 14.10
C PHE A 13 26.26 -16.29 14.82
N VAL A 14 25.84 -17.42 14.25
CA VAL A 14 26.31 -18.75 14.65
C VAL A 14 27.68 -18.97 14.00
N ASP A 15 28.72 -19.16 14.81
CA ASP A 15 30.03 -19.57 14.32
C ASP A 15 29.92 -20.99 13.76
N SER A 16 30.19 -21.16 12.46
CA SER A 16 30.31 -22.47 11.82
C SER A 16 31.75 -22.71 11.39
N ASP A 17 32.14 -24.00 11.42
CA ASP A 17 33.50 -24.49 11.38
C ASP A 17 34.35 -24.00 10.19
N SER A 18 35.62 -23.78 10.51
CA SER A 18 36.68 -23.13 9.75
C SER A 18 37.14 -23.84 8.46
N THR A 19 36.51 -23.57 7.32
CA THR A 19 37.12 -23.91 5.99
C THR A 19 36.88 -22.92 4.84
N SER A 20 35.98 -21.94 4.96
CA SER A 20 35.79 -20.87 3.97
C SER A 20 36.08 -19.50 4.57
N GLU A 21 36.88 -18.65 3.89
CA GLU A 21 37.05 -17.24 4.26
C GLU A 21 35.75 -16.47 3.99
N LEU A 22 34.84 -16.49 4.97
CA LEU A 22 33.58 -15.76 4.89
C LEU A 22 33.85 -14.25 4.92
N MET A 23 33.32 -13.53 3.94
CA MET A 23 33.40 -12.07 3.87
C MET A 23 32.17 -11.45 4.53
N GLU A 24 32.40 -10.51 5.44
CA GLU A 24 31.34 -9.69 6.02
C GLU A 24 31.23 -8.36 5.27
N LEU A 25 30.05 -8.06 4.75
CA LEU A 25 29.76 -6.83 4.01
C LEU A 25 28.55 -6.11 4.62
N GLN A 26 28.71 -4.83 4.92
CA GLN A 26 27.61 -3.98 5.35
C GLN A 26 27.10 -3.15 4.17
N MET A 27 25.82 -3.30 3.86
CA MET A 27 25.15 -2.58 2.78
C MET A 27 24.04 -1.70 3.36
N GLY A 28 24.15 -0.38 3.19
CA GLY A 28 23.24 0.61 3.77
C GLY A 28 23.86 1.39 4.94
N PRO A 29 23.12 2.28 5.63
CA PRO A 29 21.69 2.55 5.45
C PRO A 29 21.36 3.43 4.23
N SER A 30 22.37 3.98 3.56
CA SER A 30 22.22 4.79 2.35
C SER A 30 22.74 4.03 1.14
N HIS A 31 21.84 3.34 0.43
CA HIS A 31 22.15 2.66 -0.83
C HIS A 31 20.95 2.77 -1.78
N PRO A 32 21.13 2.97 -3.10
CA PRO A 32 20.01 3.09 -4.04
C PRO A 32 19.02 1.92 -3.99
N ALA A 33 19.52 0.70 -3.81
CA ALA A 33 18.72 -0.53 -3.72
C ALA A 33 18.02 -0.78 -2.37
N SER A 34 18.15 0.10 -1.37
CA SER A 34 17.43 -0.06 -0.09
C SER A 34 16.07 0.64 -0.06
N HIS A 35 15.73 1.42 -1.10
CA HIS A 35 14.48 2.19 -1.25
C HIS A 35 13.95 2.80 0.06
N GLY A 36 14.86 3.40 0.82
CA GLY A 36 14.63 3.80 2.21
C GLY A 36 15.87 3.57 3.06
N THR A 37 15.71 3.61 4.36
CA THR A 37 16.78 3.46 5.34
C THR A 37 16.74 2.07 5.97
N ILE A 38 17.38 1.11 5.30
CA ILE A 38 17.55 -0.26 5.78
C ILE A 38 19.02 -0.61 5.64
N LYS A 39 19.57 -1.32 6.63
CA LYS A 39 20.94 -1.80 6.61
C LYS A 39 20.95 -3.32 6.64
N PHE A 40 21.69 -3.91 5.69
CA PHE A 40 21.90 -5.34 5.57
C PHE A 40 23.32 -5.67 5.99
N ASN A 41 23.47 -6.51 7.01
CA ASN A 41 24.74 -7.11 7.41
C ASN A 41 24.82 -8.49 6.75
N LEU A 42 25.60 -8.60 5.68
CA LEU A 42 25.69 -9.79 4.83
C LEU A 42 26.93 -10.61 5.20
N ARG A 43 26.76 -11.93 5.29
CA ARG A 43 27.87 -12.90 5.28
C ARG A 43 27.89 -13.64 3.96
N LEU A 44 29.00 -13.52 3.25
CA LEU A 44 29.17 -13.99 1.88
C LEU A 44 30.25 -15.06 1.81
N ASP A 45 29.97 -16.11 1.03
CA ASP A 45 30.95 -17.07 0.53
C ASP A 45 31.09 -16.85 -0.98
N GLY A 46 32.09 -16.05 -1.37
CA GLY A 46 32.20 -15.54 -2.73
C GLY A 46 30.98 -14.69 -3.13
N GLU A 47 30.19 -15.20 -4.08
CA GLU A 47 28.94 -14.55 -4.56
C GLU A 47 27.68 -15.06 -3.85
N ARG A 48 27.79 -16.08 -3.00
CA ARG A 48 26.65 -16.70 -2.31
C ARG A 48 26.41 -16.02 -0.96
N ILE A 49 25.17 -15.59 -0.73
CA ILE A 49 24.72 -15.14 0.59
C ILE A 49 24.51 -16.37 1.48
N VAL A 50 25.27 -16.45 2.57
CA VAL A 50 25.16 -17.51 3.58
C VAL A 50 24.19 -17.09 4.67
N ASP A 51 24.30 -15.85 5.13
CA ASP A 51 23.46 -15.30 6.17
C ASP A 51 23.25 -13.78 5.97
N VAL A 52 22.11 -13.28 6.43
CA VAL A 52 21.76 -11.85 6.36
C VAL A 52 21.04 -11.42 7.64
N ASP A 53 21.63 -10.47 8.34
CA ASP A 53 20.99 -9.77 9.45
C ASP A 53 20.49 -8.40 8.95
N VAL A 54 19.18 -8.16 9.09
CA VAL A 54 18.51 -6.97 8.57
C VAL A 54 18.22 -6.01 9.72
N GLU A 55 18.94 -4.89 9.74
CA GLU A 55 18.79 -3.84 10.73
C GLU A 55 17.77 -2.81 10.24
N ILE A 56 16.59 -2.82 10.87
CA ILE A 56 15.49 -1.87 10.66
C ILE A 56 15.42 -0.86 11.81
N GLY A 57 14.57 0.17 11.65
CA GLY A 57 14.28 1.14 12.72
C GLY A 57 14.89 2.53 12.52
N TYR A 58 15.69 2.74 11.46
CA TYR A 58 16.21 4.06 11.09
C TYR A 58 15.09 5.09 10.78
N LEU A 59 13.88 4.63 10.44
CA LEU A 59 12.69 5.45 10.24
C LEU A 59 11.67 5.33 11.39
N HIS A 60 12.03 4.65 12.50
CA HIS A 60 11.15 4.55 13.65
C HIS A 60 10.99 5.91 14.32
N ARG A 61 9.76 6.42 14.35
CA ARG A 61 9.42 7.76 14.87
C ARG A 61 8.52 7.71 16.11
N GLY A 62 8.28 6.53 16.67
CA GLY A 62 7.40 6.36 17.82
C GLY A 62 5.96 6.83 17.56
N PHE A 63 5.43 6.64 16.34
CA PHE A 63 4.09 7.11 15.99
C PHE A 63 3.01 6.56 16.91
N GLU A 64 3.09 5.29 17.29
CA GLU A 64 2.16 4.66 18.23
C GLU A 64 2.12 5.43 19.56
N LYS A 65 3.28 5.83 20.08
CA LYS A 65 3.36 6.59 21.33
C LYS A 65 2.79 8.00 21.20
N MET A 66 2.97 8.65 20.06
CA MET A 66 2.39 9.96 19.79
C MET A 66 0.87 9.89 19.66
N CYS A 67 0.34 8.80 19.10
CA CYS A 67 -1.10 8.57 18.98
C CYS A 67 -1.80 8.44 20.34
N GLU A 68 -1.11 7.98 21.38
CA GLU A 68 -1.67 7.92 22.76
C GLU A 68 -2.00 9.29 23.34
N GLN A 69 -1.31 10.36 22.89
CA GLN A 69 -1.51 11.72 23.40
C GLN A 69 -2.61 12.48 22.65
N GLY A 70 -2.99 11.98 21.46
CA GLY A 70 -3.94 12.63 20.56
C GLY A 70 -5.37 12.10 20.71
N THR A 71 -6.34 12.88 20.23
CA THR A 71 -7.68 12.35 19.96
C THR A 71 -7.64 11.49 18.70
N TRP A 72 -8.65 10.64 18.50
CA TRP A 72 -8.76 9.80 17.30
C TRP A 72 -8.64 10.61 15.99
N ASN A 73 -9.16 11.85 15.95
CA ASN A 73 -9.06 12.72 14.78
C ASN A 73 -7.64 13.25 14.53
N HIS A 74 -6.81 13.39 15.56
CA HIS A 74 -5.40 13.77 15.44
C HIS A 74 -4.52 12.62 14.92
N VAL A 75 -5.02 11.38 14.91
CA VAL A 75 -4.26 10.20 14.48
C VAL A 75 -4.23 10.02 12.95
N PHE A 76 -5.24 10.52 12.21
CA PHE A 76 -5.29 10.37 10.74
C PHE A 76 -4.02 10.85 10.01
N PRO A 77 -3.44 12.03 10.31
CA PRO A 77 -2.18 12.45 9.69
C PRO A 77 -0.99 11.52 9.97
N TYR A 78 -1.01 10.75 11.06
CA TYR A 78 0.01 9.73 11.34
C TYR A 78 -0.26 8.45 10.53
N ALA A 79 -1.51 8.02 10.42
CA ALA A 79 -1.91 6.88 9.60
C ALA A 79 -1.53 7.07 8.12
N ASP A 80 -1.73 8.27 7.57
CA ASP A 80 -1.30 8.65 6.21
C ASP A 80 0.20 8.39 5.94
N ARG A 81 1.04 8.53 6.98
CA ARG A 81 2.50 8.51 6.87
C ARG A 81 3.12 7.13 7.11
N LEU A 82 2.32 6.12 7.39
CA LEU A 82 2.78 4.73 7.57
C LEU A 82 3.20 4.13 6.23
N ASN A 83 2.25 3.98 5.30
CA ASN A 83 2.55 3.76 3.88
C ASN A 83 2.28 5.05 3.09
N TYR A 84 3.35 5.75 2.73
CA TYR A 84 3.28 7.01 1.98
C TYR A 84 2.86 6.85 0.52
N ALA A 85 2.84 5.64 -0.03
CA ALA A 85 2.40 5.36 -1.40
C ALA A 85 0.88 5.09 -1.50
N SER A 86 0.23 4.74 -0.38
CA SER A 86 -1.21 4.47 -0.30
C SER A 86 -1.89 5.12 0.93
N PRO A 87 -1.82 6.46 1.08
CA PRO A 87 -2.26 7.16 2.29
C PRO A 87 -3.77 6.99 2.56
N ILE A 88 -4.62 7.01 1.53
CA ILE A 88 -6.08 6.86 1.68
C ILE A 88 -6.42 5.48 2.26
N LEU A 89 -5.75 4.41 1.82
CA LEU A 89 -6.00 3.06 2.32
C LEU A 89 -5.65 2.93 3.81
N ASN A 90 -4.56 3.56 4.27
CA ASN A 90 -4.20 3.55 5.69
C ASN A 90 -5.26 4.27 6.54
N ASN A 91 -5.73 5.42 6.05
CA ASN A 91 -6.81 6.15 6.70
C ASN A 91 -8.11 5.36 6.75
N VAL A 92 -8.47 4.64 5.68
CA VAL A 92 -9.65 3.77 5.66
C VAL A 92 -9.49 2.64 6.67
N GLY A 93 -8.32 2.00 6.75
CA GLY A 93 -8.04 0.96 7.74
C GLY A 93 -8.20 1.46 9.18
N PHE A 94 -7.66 2.64 9.49
CA PHE A 94 -7.82 3.26 10.80
C PHE A 94 -9.27 3.68 11.08
N ALA A 95 -9.95 4.31 10.11
CA ALA A 95 -11.35 4.72 10.25
C ALA A 95 -12.25 3.52 10.54
N LEU A 96 -12.10 2.42 9.81
CA LEU A 96 -12.90 1.20 10.00
C LEU A 96 -12.69 0.58 11.39
N ALA A 97 -11.46 0.60 11.90
CA ALA A 97 -11.17 0.11 13.24
C ALA A 97 -11.88 0.93 14.32
N VAL A 98 -11.80 2.27 14.24
CA VAL A 98 -12.46 3.16 15.21
C VAL A 98 -13.98 3.14 15.06
N GLU A 99 -14.50 3.10 13.84
CA GLU A 99 -15.95 2.98 13.56
C GLU A 99 -16.53 1.68 14.14
N LYS A 100 -15.80 0.57 14.02
CA LYS A 100 -16.17 -0.71 14.64
C LYS A 100 -16.19 -0.66 16.16
N LEU A 101 -15.22 0.04 16.78
CA LEU A 101 -15.20 0.25 18.23
C LEU A 101 -16.34 1.16 18.71
N ALA A 102 -16.69 2.17 17.92
CA ALA A 102 -17.76 3.12 18.23
C ALA A 102 -19.18 2.58 17.92
N GLY A 103 -19.28 1.48 17.15
CA GLY A 103 -20.57 0.95 16.68
C GLY A 103 -21.25 1.83 15.65
N VAL A 104 -20.49 2.64 14.91
CA VAL A 104 -20.99 3.60 13.91
C VAL A 104 -20.78 3.05 12.50
N THR A 105 -21.80 3.15 11.64
CA THR A 105 -21.68 2.75 10.23
C THR A 105 -21.68 3.98 9.34
N ALA A 106 -20.65 4.12 8.50
CA ALA A 106 -20.56 5.23 7.55
C ALA A 106 -21.67 5.16 6.47
N PRO A 107 -22.17 6.30 5.96
CA PRO A 107 -23.19 6.32 4.93
C PRO A 107 -22.75 5.60 3.65
N GLU A 108 -23.70 5.07 2.89
CA GLU A 108 -23.42 4.30 1.68
C GLU A 108 -22.57 5.07 0.66
N ARG A 109 -22.91 6.33 0.37
CA ARG A 109 -22.10 7.19 -0.51
C ARG A 109 -20.65 7.32 -0.03
N CYS A 110 -20.43 7.51 1.27
CA CYS A 110 -19.10 7.54 1.85
C CYS A 110 -18.34 6.22 1.62
N GLN A 111 -19.02 5.09 1.71
CA GLN A 111 -18.39 3.79 1.49
C GLN A 111 -17.91 3.65 0.03
N TYR A 112 -18.72 4.06 -0.94
CA TYR A 112 -18.32 4.11 -2.36
C TYR A 112 -17.12 5.04 -2.59
N ILE A 113 -17.12 6.24 -2.00
CA ILE A 113 -16.01 7.20 -2.10
C ILE A 113 -14.72 6.58 -1.55
N ARG A 114 -14.78 5.92 -0.38
CA ARG A 114 -13.63 5.25 0.23
C ARG A 114 -13.11 4.10 -0.65
N VAL A 115 -14.00 3.33 -1.29
CA VAL A 115 -13.61 2.28 -2.23
C VAL A 115 -12.91 2.87 -3.46
N ILE A 116 -13.46 3.94 -4.06
CA ILE A 116 -12.84 4.62 -5.21
C ILE A 116 -11.46 5.16 -4.85
N GLY A 117 -11.34 5.93 -3.76
CA GLY A 117 -10.05 6.47 -3.31
C GLY A 117 -9.06 5.39 -2.87
N GLY A 118 -9.56 4.30 -2.29
CA GLY A 118 -8.77 3.14 -1.88
C GLY A 118 -8.19 2.38 -3.08
N GLU A 119 -8.99 2.10 -4.11
CA GLU A 119 -8.50 1.44 -5.32
C GLU A 119 -7.60 2.35 -6.15
N ILE A 120 -7.83 3.68 -6.20
CA ILE A 120 -6.86 4.62 -6.79
C ILE A 120 -5.51 4.51 -6.06
N SER A 121 -5.53 4.49 -4.72
CA SER A 121 -4.31 4.35 -3.91
C SER A 121 -3.63 2.99 -4.07
N ARG A 122 -4.40 1.92 -4.32
CA ARG A 122 -3.86 0.59 -4.64
C ARG A 122 -3.13 0.62 -5.98
N VAL A 123 -3.70 1.27 -6.98
CA VAL A 123 -3.08 1.41 -8.31
C VAL A 123 -1.78 2.21 -8.20
N THR A 124 -1.75 3.32 -7.46
CA THR A 124 -0.53 4.12 -7.29
C THR A 124 0.58 3.38 -6.54
N ASP A 125 0.22 2.58 -5.52
CA ASP A 125 1.15 1.76 -4.75
C ASP A 125 1.77 0.66 -5.62
N HIS A 126 0.95 -0.07 -6.39
CA HIS A 126 1.45 -1.07 -7.33
C HIS A 126 2.32 -0.47 -8.44
N LEU A 127 1.95 0.68 -9.00
CA LEU A 127 2.78 1.37 -10.00
C LEU A 127 4.15 1.76 -9.43
N THR A 128 4.19 2.21 -8.18
CA THR A 128 5.46 2.56 -7.52
C THR A 128 6.30 1.32 -7.26
N CYS A 129 5.70 0.25 -6.72
CA CYS A 129 6.37 -1.02 -6.45
C CYS A 129 6.94 -1.64 -7.73
N LEU A 130 6.13 -1.73 -8.79
CA LEU A 130 6.54 -2.30 -10.08
C LEU A 130 7.57 -1.42 -10.80
N GLY A 131 7.40 -0.09 -10.74
CA GLY A 131 8.32 0.85 -11.36
C GLY A 131 9.70 0.82 -10.71
N MET A 132 9.77 0.75 -9.39
CA MET A 132 11.03 0.63 -8.66
C MET A 132 11.67 -0.74 -8.87
N ALA A 133 10.90 -1.83 -8.82
CA ALA A 133 11.41 -3.17 -9.12
C ALA A 133 12.02 -3.28 -10.53
N ALA A 134 11.41 -2.64 -11.53
CA ALA A 134 11.97 -2.57 -12.88
C ALA A 134 13.26 -1.75 -12.93
N ASN A 135 13.29 -0.61 -12.23
CA ASN A 135 14.46 0.27 -12.17
C ASN A 135 15.68 -0.41 -11.53
N GLU A 136 15.48 -1.16 -10.43
CA GLU A 136 16.56 -1.89 -9.75
C GLU A 136 17.16 -3.01 -10.60
N LEU A 137 16.37 -3.60 -11.48
CA LEU A 137 16.85 -4.58 -12.47
C LEU A 137 17.52 -3.93 -13.69
N GLY A 138 17.59 -2.60 -13.74
CA GLY A 138 18.22 -1.82 -14.80
C GLY A 138 17.27 -1.34 -15.90
N ALA A 139 15.97 -1.63 -15.81
CA ALA A 139 14.96 -1.18 -16.78
C ALA A 139 14.43 0.22 -16.41
N ILE A 140 15.33 1.21 -16.42
CA ILE A 140 15.08 2.58 -15.95
C ILE A 140 13.91 3.25 -16.71
N SER A 141 13.82 3.07 -18.03
CA SER A 141 12.76 3.65 -18.85
C SER A 141 11.37 3.17 -18.45
N ALA A 142 11.21 1.87 -18.20
CA ALA A 142 9.95 1.31 -17.74
C ALA A 142 9.59 1.82 -16.34
N GLY A 143 10.59 2.01 -15.47
CA GLY A 143 10.42 2.66 -14.18
C GLY A 143 9.82 4.07 -14.31
N PHE A 144 10.37 4.92 -15.18
CA PHE A 144 9.85 6.27 -15.40
C PHE A 144 8.44 6.29 -15.99
N TYR A 145 8.13 5.40 -16.94
CA TYR A 145 6.78 5.28 -17.48
C TYR A 145 5.76 4.92 -16.40
N MET A 146 6.07 3.99 -15.49
CA MET A 146 5.17 3.66 -14.39
C MET A 146 4.98 4.81 -13.40
N ILE A 147 6.02 5.63 -13.18
CA ILE A 147 5.91 6.84 -12.35
C ILE A 147 5.10 7.94 -13.05
N GLU A 148 5.23 8.12 -14.37
CA GLU A 148 4.36 9.00 -15.15
C GLU A 148 2.89 8.57 -15.03
N ALA A 149 2.61 7.27 -15.15
CA ALA A 149 1.26 6.74 -14.97
C ALA A 149 0.68 7.05 -13.58
N ARG A 150 1.53 7.03 -12.55
CA ARG A 150 1.15 7.41 -11.18
C ARG A 150 0.79 8.89 -11.08
N GLU A 151 1.46 9.78 -11.81
CA GLU A 151 1.15 11.21 -11.75
C GLU A 151 -0.28 11.52 -12.25
N PHE A 152 -0.77 10.82 -13.29
CA PHE A 152 -2.17 10.98 -13.73
C PHE A 152 -3.19 10.63 -12.63
N LEU A 153 -2.85 9.70 -11.74
CA LEU A 153 -3.69 9.34 -10.60
C LEU A 153 -3.52 10.32 -9.44
N TYR A 154 -2.34 10.91 -9.27
CA TYR A 154 -2.11 11.92 -8.24
C TYR A 154 -2.87 13.21 -8.52
N ASP A 155 -3.09 13.56 -9.77
CA ASP A 155 -3.98 14.67 -10.13
C ASP A 155 -5.45 14.39 -9.72
N LEU A 156 -5.88 13.13 -9.71
CA LEU A 156 -7.20 12.74 -9.17
C LEU A 156 -7.23 12.84 -7.64
N VAL A 157 -6.15 12.41 -6.97
CA VAL A 157 -6.01 12.50 -5.51
C VAL A 157 -5.99 13.98 -5.06
N GLU A 158 -5.31 14.83 -5.81
CA GLU A 158 -5.28 16.28 -5.59
C GLU A 158 -6.67 16.89 -5.78
N ALA A 159 -7.39 16.52 -6.85
CA ALA A 159 -8.76 16.99 -7.07
C ALA A 159 -9.71 16.56 -5.95
N LEU A 160 -9.53 15.37 -5.39
CA LEU A 160 -10.37 14.83 -4.31
C LEU A 160 -10.06 15.48 -2.94
N THR A 161 -8.78 15.65 -2.63
CA THR A 161 -8.33 15.91 -1.25
C THR A 161 -7.71 17.31 -1.07
N GLY A 162 -7.24 17.92 -2.15
CA GLY A 162 -6.47 19.16 -2.16
C GLY A 162 -4.98 18.99 -1.89
N ALA A 163 -4.50 17.76 -1.69
CA ALA A 163 -3.09 17.43 -1.49
C ALA A 163 -2.68 16.21 -2.34
N ARG A 164 -1.39 16.10 -2.67
CA ARG A 164 -0.88 15.00 -3.52
C ARG A 164 -0.45 13.76 -2.74
N LEU A 165 0.14 13.93 -1.56
CA LEU A 165 0.76 12.83 -0.81
C LEU A 165 0.18 12.65 0.60
N THR A 166 0.04 13.74 1.37
CA THR A 166 -0.50 13.69 2.74
C THR A 166 -1.92 14.24 2.72
N VAL A 167 -2.88 13.35 2.56
CA VAL A 167 -4.24 13.72 2.12
C VAL A 167 -5.22 13.94 3.27
N THR A 168 -5.08 13.20 4.37
CA THR A 168 -5.95 13.25 5.57
C THR A 168 -7.43 13.45 5.23
N TYR A 169 -7.90 12.62 4.29
CA TYR A 169 -9.19 12.80 3.65
C TYR A 169 -10.33 12.04 4.33
N CYS A 170 -10.05 10.83 4.82
CA CYS A 170 -11.06 10.10 5.59
C CYS A 170 -11.13 10.66 7.01
N ARG A 171 -12.34 10.64 7.57
CA ARG A 171 -12.65 11.03 8.95
C ARG A 171 -13.49 9.94 9.60
N LEU A 172 -13.65 10.01 10.91
CA LEU A 172 -14.55 9.11 11.63
C LEU A 172 -15.98 9.30 11.13
N GLY A 173 -16.63 8.21 10.73
CA GLY A 173 -18.00 8.24 10.23
C GLY A 173 -18.15 8.91 8.87
N GLY A 174 -17.08 9.17 8.11
CA GLY A 174 -17.23 9.86 6.83
C GLY A 174 -15.97 10.15 6.03
N VAL A 175 -16.13 11.08 5.10
CA VAL A 175 -15.05 11.73 4.34
C VAL A 175 -15.14 13.25 4.46
N MET A 176 -14.02 13.95 4.32
CA MET A 176 -13.96 15.39 4.56
C MET A 176 -14.70 16.24 3.51
N LYS A 177 -14.68 15.83 2.24
CA LYS A 177 -15.31 16.54 1.11
C LYS A 177 -15.93 15.52 0.16
N ASP A 178 -16.98 15.89 -0.55
CA ASP A 178 -17.57 15.04 -1.58
C ASP A 178 -16.70 15.00 -2.85
N LEU A 179 -17.00 14.06 -3.76
CA LEU A 179 -16.37 13.96 -5.07
C LEU A 179 -16.64 15.22 -5.92
N PRO A 180 -15.63 15.74 -6.64
CA PRO A 180 -15.83 16.77 -7.65
C PRO A 180 -16.82 16.35 -8.74
N ALA A 181 -17.62 17.28 -9.26
CA ALA A 181 -18.62 16.99 -10.30
C ALA A 181 -18.00 16.41 -11.60
N ASP A 182 -16.77 16.78 -11.91
CA ASP A 182 -16.01 16.35 -13.08
C ASP A 182 -15.18 15.07 -12.85
N MET A 183 -15.24 14.48 -11.65
CA MET A 183 -14.41 13.34 -11.27
C MET A 183 -14.62 12.11 -12.16
N LYS A 184 -15.85 11.85 -12.62
CA LYS A 184 -16.14 10.72 -13.52
C LYS A 184 -15.38 10.84 -14.85
N VAL A 185 -15.37 12.04 -15.44
CA VAL A 185 -14.69 12.31 -16.70
C VAL A 185 -13.17 12.27 -16.53
N ARG A 186 -12.64 12.89 -15.46
CA ARG A 186 -11.21 12.88 -15.15
C ARG A 186 -10.69 11.47 -14.91
N THR A 187 -11.42 10.67 -14.13
CA THR A 187 -11.01 9.30 -13.83
C THR A 187 -10.99 8.44 -15.10
N ALA A 188 -12.02 8.53 -15.95
CA ALA A 188 -12.03 7.81 -17.22
C ALA A 188 -10.88 8.22 -18.16
N ALA A 189 -10.47 9.49 -18.16
CA ALA A 189 -9.31 9.96 -18.92
C ALA A 189 -7.99 9.40 -18.36
N ALA A 190 -7.79 9.50 -17.05
CA ALA A 190 -6.59 9.00 -16.37
C ALA A 190 -6.45 7.47 -16.52
N LEU A 191 -7.52 6.70 -16.32
CA LEU A 191 -7.49 5.24 -16.46
C LEU A 191 -7.12 4.80 -17.89
N ARG A 192 -7.57 5.53 -18.92
CA ARG A 192 -7.16 5.26 -20.31
C ARG A 192 -5.67 5.50 -20.54
N GLN A 193 -5.12 6.57 -19.97
CA GLN A 193 -3.68 6.86 -20.05
C GLN A 193 -2.86 5.81 -19.30
N VAL A 194 -3.26 5.46 -18.07
CA VAL A 194 -2.61 4.41 -17.28
C VAL A 194 -2.62 3.08 -18.02
N ARG A 195 -3.74 2.64 -18.59
CA ARG A 195 -3.81 1.40 -19.39
C ARG A 195 -2.88 1.41 -20.60
N ARG A 196 -2.76 2.55 -21.29
CA ARG A 196 -1.82 2.69 -22.42
C ARG A 196 -0.39 2.49 -21.95
N VAL A 197 0.00 3.18 -20.88
CA VAL A 197 1.36 3.07 -20.33
C VAL A 197 1.64 1.67 -19.82
N LEU A 198 0.68 1.03 -19.15
CA LEU A 198 0.80 -0.35 -18.70
C LEU A 198 0.98 -1.34 -19.85
N ALA A 199 0.25 -1.16 -20.96
CA ALA A 199 0.42 -1.99 -22.15
C ALA A 199 1.81 -1.83 -22.78
N ASP A 200 2.35 -0.61 -22.78
CA ASP A 200 3.71 -0.36 -23.28
C ASP A 200 4.76 -0.98 -22.33
N CYS A 201 4.59 -0.86 -21.02
CA CYS A 201 5.44 -1.50 -20.01
C CYS A 201 5.40 -3.04 -20.07
N ASP A 202 4.22 -3.63 -20.26
CA ASP A 202 4.04 -5.09 -20.40
C ASP A 202 4.80 -5.63 -21.62
N ARG A 203 4.75 -4.92 -22.76
CA ARG A 203 5.51 -5.28 -23.95
C ARG A 203 7.02 -5.20 -23.72
N LEU A 204 7.49 -4.24 -22.93
CA LEU A 204 8.91 -4.04 -22.65
C LEU A 204 9.49 -5.03 -21.63
N LEU A 205 8.68 -5.46 -20.65
CA LEU A 205 9.16 -6.27 -19.51
C LEU A 205 8.72 -7.73 -19.58
N SER A 206 7.42 -8.00 -19.78
CA SER A 206 6.84 -9.33 -19.50
C SER A 206 7.33 -10.42 -20.42
N ARG A 207 7.74 -10.08 -21.66
CA ARG A 207 8.32 -11.00 -22.64
C ARG A 207 9.84 -10.87 -22.79
N ASN A 208 10.46 -9.97 -22.03
CA ASN A 208 11.89 -9.73 -22.13
C ASN A 208 12.65 -10.83 -21.42
N ARG A 209 13.51 -11.54 -22.16
CA ARG A 209 14.32 -12.64 -21.63
C ARG A 209 15.22 -12.19 -20.48
N ILE A 210 15.80 -10.99 -20.54
CA ILE A 210 16.67 -10.48 -19.47
C ILE A 210 15.87 -10.32 -18.17
N PHE A 211 14.64 -9.81 -18.27
CA PHE A 211 13.77 -9.63 -17.11
C PHE A 211 13.30 -10.96 -16.54
N LEU A 212 12.94 -11.91 -17.41
CA LEU A 212 12.54 -13.26 -17.03
C LEU A 212 13.68 -14.02 -16.33
N ASP A 213 14.89 -14.00 -16.89
CA ASP A 213 16.07 -14.68 -16.35
C ASP A 213 16.45 -14.13 -14.96
N ARG A 214 16.13 -12.86 -14.68
CA ARG A 214 16.43 -12.19 -13.39
C ARG A 214 15.31 -12.28 -12.35
N MET A 215 14.10 -12.68 -12.72
CA MET A 215 12.94 -12.72 -11.80
C MET A 215 12.43 -14.16 -11.57
N THR A 216 12.56 -15.03 -12.56
CA THR A 216 12.04 -16.39 -12.52
C THR A 216 12.89 -17.25 -11.58
N GLY A 217 12.26 -17.99 -10.68
CA GLY A 217 12.95 -18.88 -9.74
C GLY A 217 13.75 -18.18 -8.64
N ILE A 218 13.70 -16.85 -8.54
CA ILE A 218 14.35 -16.08 -7.46
C ILE A 218 13.33 -15.79 -6.36
N GLY A 219 13.71 -16.08 -5.11
CA GLY A 219 12.90 -15.82 -3.93
C GLY A 219 11.60 -16.62 -3.90
N ALA A 220 11.57 -17.80 -4.53
CA ALA A 220 10.41 -18.67 -4.52
C ALA A 220 10.06 -19.10 -3.09
N LEU A 221 8.76 -19.12 -2.78
CA LEU A 221 8.22 -19.54 -1.50
C LEU A 221 7.14 -20.57 -1.71
N SER A 222 7.11 -21.60 -0.87
CA SER A 222 5.99 -22.54 -0.85
C SER A 222 4.75 -21.90 -0.18
N PRO A 223 3.53 -22.39 -0.50
CA PRO A 223 2.31 -21.96 0.19
C PRO A 223 2.38 -22.14 1.72
N GLU A 224 3.01 -23.22 2.17
CA GLU A 224 3.11 -23.60 3.58
C GLU A 224 4.05 -22.65 4.34
N GLU A 225 5.21 -22.31 3.76
CA GLU A 225 6.13 -21.31 4.31
C GLU A 225 5.47 -19.93 4.36
N ALA A 226 4.79 -19.53 3.28
CA ALA A 226 4.13 -18.24 3.21
C ALA A 226 3.07 -18.06 4.32
N ILE A 227 2.31 -19.11 4.62
CA ILE A 227 1.31 -19.10 5.71
C ILE A 227 2.01 -19.11 7.07
N SER A 228 3.04 -19.96 7.25
CA SER A 228 3.80 -20.08 8.49
C SER A 228 4.46 -18.75 8.90
N TRP A 229 5.00 -18.01 7.93
CA TRP A 229 5.61 -16.70 8.16
C TRP A 229 4.61 -15.54 8.23
N GLY A 230 3.31 -15.81 8.06
CA GLY A 230 2.26 -14.78 8.11
C GLY A 230 2.28 -13.80 6.93
N LEU A 231 2.79 -14.21 5.77
CA LEU A 231 2.79 -13.38 4.57
C LEU A 231 1.37 -13.18 4.03
N THR A 232 1.06 -11.98 3.54
CA THR A 232 -0.28 -11.63 3.05
C THR A 232 -0.23 -10.89 1.71
N GLY A 233 -1.40 -10.69 1.11
CA GLY A 233 -1.55 -9.88 -0.11
C GLY A 233 -0.90 -10.52 -1.35
N PRO A 234 -0.23 -9.73 -2.21
CA PRO A 234 0.35 -10.24 -3.45
C PRO A 234 1.41 -11.34 -3.25
N LEU A 235 2.12 -11.36 -2.10
CA LEU A 235 3.12 -12.39 -1.81
C LEU A 235 2.46 -13.75 -1.60
N LEU A 236 1.39 -13.79 -0.79
CA LEU A 236 0.62 -15.01 -0.53
C LEU A 236 -0.08 -15.50 -1.80
N ARG A 237 -0.66 -14.57 -2.57
CA ARG A 237 -1.35 -14.88 -3.83
C ARG A 237 -0.40 -15.39 -4.92
N ALA A 238 0.83 -14.88 -4.98
CA ALA A 238 1.84 -15.39 -5.91
C ALA A 238 2.20 -16.85 -5.66
N CYS A 239 2.09 -17.32 -4.41
CA CYS A 239 2.32 -18.72 -4.04
C CYS A 239 1.12 -19.63 -4.40
N GLY A 240 0.03 -19.09 -4.96
CA GLY A 240 -1.15 -19.87 -5.36
C GLY A 240 -2.23 -20.01 -4.29
N VAL A 241 -2.13 -19.30 -3.17
CA VAL A 241 -3.17 -19.28 -2.13
C VAL A 241 -4.20 -18.18 -2.47
N PRO A 242 -5.46 -18.52 -2.79
CA PRO A 242 -6.47 -17.55 -3.25
C PRO A 242 -7.12 -16.80 -2.08
N TYR A 243 -6.32 -16.10 -1.27
CA TYR A 243 -6.80 -15.33 -0.13
C TYR A 243 -6.78 -13.82 -0.42
N ASP A 244 -7.95 -13.18 -0.32
CA ASP A 244 -8.11 -11.72 -0.35
C ASP A 244 -9.17 -11.31 0.68
N VAL A 245 -8.80 -10.40 1.57
CA VAL A 245 -9.68 -9.92 2.64
C VAL A 245 -10.97 -9.32 2.07
N ARG A 246 -10.92 -8.64 0.92
CA ARG A 246 -12.10 -8.02 0.29
C ARG A 246 -13.16 -9.03 -0.14
N LYS A 247 -12.79 -10.30 -0.36
CA LYS A 247 -13.73 -11.39 -0.67
C LYS A 247 -14.01 -12.28 0.55
N ALA A 248 -13.00 -12.57 1.36
CA ALA A 248 -13.14 -13.46 2.52
C ALA A 248 -13.92 -12.79 3.67
N GLN A 249 -13.67 -11.50 3.89
CA GLN A 249 -14.37 -10.67 4.88
C GLN A 249 -14.68 -9.31 4.25
N PRO A 250 -15.69 -9.24 3.38
CA PRO A 250 -16.05 -8.00 2.70
C PRO A 250 -16.31 -6.87 3.70
N TYR A 251 -15.75 -5.71 3.41
CA TYR A 251 -15.95 -4.47 4.14
C TYR A 251 -16.39 -3.37 3.16
N LEU A 252 -17.01 -2.30 3.66
CA LEU A 252 -17.61 -1.27 2.80
C LEU A 252 -18.55 -1.90 1.77
N VAL A 253 -18.41 -1.55 0.49
CA VAL A 253 -19.23 -2.03 -0.64
C VAL A 253 -18.50 -3.00 -1.56
N TYR A 254 -17.40 -3.62 -1.09
CA TYR A 254 -16.63 -4.58 -1.90
C TYR A 254 -17.41 -5.86 -2.24
N ASP A 255 -18.45 -6.17 -1.47
CA ASP A 255 -19.38 -7.29 -1.69
C ASP A 255 -20.21 -7.15 -2.97
N ARG A 256 -20.47 -5.92 -3.42
CA ARG A 256 -21.23 -5.61 -4.63
C ARG A 256 -20.37 -5.52 -5.89
N MET A 257 -19.06 -5.42 -5.73
CA MET A 257 -18.12 -5.23 -6.84
C MET A 257 -17.71 -6.57 -7.45
N ASN A 258 -17.75 -6.67 -8.78
CA ASN A 258 -17.31 -7.87 -9.48
C ASN A 258 -15.86 -7.75 -9.95
N PHE A 259 -14.96 -8.49 -9.28
CA PHE A 259 -13.55 -8.58 -9.64
C PHE A 259 -13.00 -10.00 -9.42
N VAL A 260 -11.91 -10.32 -10.09
CA VAL A 260 -11.18 -11.59 -9.93
C VAL A 260 -9.93 -11.34 -9.08
N VAL A 261 -9.62 -12.28 -8.20
CA VAL A 261 -8.37 -12.24 -7.42
C VAL A 261 -7.32 -13.03 -8.20
N PRO A 262 -6.27 -12.39 -8.74
CA PRO A 262 -5.23 -13.10 -9.47
C PRO A 262 -4.35 -13.90 -8.51
N THR A 263 -3.94 -15.08 -8.94
CA THR A 263 -3.06 -15.98 -8.19
C THR A 263 -1.90 -16.42 -9.08
N GLY A 264 -0.71 -16.53 -8.50
CA GLY A 264 0.46 -17.15 -9.12
C GLY A 264 0.47 -18.66 -8.92
N THR A 265 1.57 -19.30 -9.32
CA THR A 265 1.73 -20.77 -9.26
C THR A 265 3.03 -21.22 -8.61
N LYS A 266 4.11 -20.47 -8.83
CA LYS A 266 5.48 -20.80 -8.41
C LYS A 266 5.94 -20.02 -7.18
N GLY A 267 5.27 -18.92 -6.83
CA GLY A 267 5.64 -18.08 -5.68
C GLY A 267 6.92 -17.25 -5.86
N ASP A 268 7.49 -17.22 -7.07
CA ASP A 268 8.70 -16.46 -7.39
C ASP A 268 8.43 -14.96 -7.61
N ASN A 269 9.51 -14.19 -7.78
CA ASN A 269 9.40 -12.75 -7.99
C ASN A 269 8.65 -12.38 -9.29
N TYR A 270 8.72 -13.23 -10.31
CA TYR A 270 7.96 -13.02 -11.55
C TYR A 270 6.45 -13.16 -11.33
N ASP A 271 6.00 -14.21 -10.63
CA ASP A 271 4.59 -14.38 -10.29
C ASP A 271 4.09 -13.22 -9.42
N ARG A 272 4.90 -12.72 -8.48
CA ARG A 272 4.59 -11.52 -7.68
C ARG A 272 4.44 -10.25 -8.53
N PHE A 273 5.22 -10.12 -9.60
CA PHE A 273 5.11 -9.03 -10.56
C PHE A 273 3.82 -9.16 -11.38
N MET A 274 3.54 -10.34 -11.91
CA MET A 274 2.35 -10.60 -12.72
C MET A 274 1.04 -10.49 -11.93
N VAL A 275 1.01 -10.93 -10.67
CA VAL A 275 -0.14 -10.75 -9.77
C VAL A 275 -0.44 -9.28 -9.58
N ARG A 276 0.57 -8.42 -9.33
CA ARG A 276 0.37 -6.97 -9.21
C ARG A 276 -0.08 -6.33 -10.53
N MET A 277 0.47 -6.75 -11.66
CA MET A 277 0.01 -6.30 -12.99
C MET A 277 -1.47 -6.64 -13.24
N ALA A 278 -1.90 -7.85 -12.84
CA ALA A 278 -3.30 -8.24 -12.94
C ALA A 278 -4.19 -7.48 -11.92
N GLU A 279 -3.70 -7.25 -10.70
CA GLU A 279 -4.41 -6.46 -9.68
C GLU A 279 -4.64 -5.02 -10.14
N LEU A 280 -3.71 -4.41 -10.89
CA LEU A 280 -3.90 -3.08 -11.48
C LEU A 280 -5.16 -3.03 -12.35
N GLU A 281 -5.34 -3.97 -13.29
CA GLU A 281 -6.53 -4.00 -14.15
C GLU A 281 -7.81 -4.25 -13.35
N GLN A 282 -7.77 -5.15 -12.35
CA GLN A 282 -8.93 -5.40 -11.50
C GLN A 282 -9.30 -4.18 -10.65
N SER A 283 -8.31 -3.44 -10.16
CA SER A 283 -8.53 -2.21 -9.38
C SER A 283 -9.17 -1.13 -10.25
N MET A 284 -8.69 -0.94 -11.49
CA MET A 284 -9.28 -0.01 -12.46
C MET A 284 -10.74 -0.40 -12.78
N ARG A 285 -11.01 -1.69 -12.92
CA ARG A 285 -12.37 -2.22 -13.13
C ARG A 285 -13.29 -2.00 -11.93
N ILE A 286 -12.79 -2.07 -10.69
CA ILE A 286 -13.56 -1.75 -9.48
C ILE A 286 -13.89 -0.24 -9.46
N ILE A 287 -12.94 0.61 -9.79
CA ILE A 287 -13.15 2.07 -9.85
C ILE A 287 -14.26 2.42 -10.85
N GLU A 288 -14.26 1.81 -12.04
CA GLU A 288 -15.27 2.03 -13.07
C GLU A 288 -16.67 1.60 -12.61
N GLN A 289 -16.78 0.44 -11.95
CA GLN A 289 -18.04 -0.04 -11.37
C GLN A 289 -18.53 0.88 -10.25
N ALA A 290 -17.65 1.25 -9.32
CA ALA A 290 -18.00 2.10 -8.19
C ALA A 290 -18.44 3.52 -8.63
N LEU A 291 -17.86 4.08 -9.70
CA LEU A 291 -18.28 5.37 -10.25
C LEU A 291 -19.62 5.30 -11.01
N ALA A 292 -19.98 4.14 -11.55
CA ALA A 292 -21.26 3.92 -12.21
C ALA A 292 -22.40 3.77 -11.20
N GLU A 293 -22.15 3.08 -10.09
CA GLU A 293 -23.16 2.71 -9.09
C GLU A 293 -23.26 3.66 -7.89
N ILE A 294 -22.38 4.67 -7.80
CA ILE A 294 -22.36 5.57 -6.63
C ILE A 294 -23.73 6.24 -6.41
N PRO A 295 -24.36 6.02 -5.22
CA PRO A 295 -25.63 6.64 -4.91
C PRO A 295 -25.44 8.10 -4.45
N ASP A 296 -26.50 8.89 -4.59
CA ASP A 296 -26.60 10.18 -3.93
C ASP A 296 -26.92 10.00 -2.44
N GLY A 297 -26.42 10.91 -1.61
CA GLY A 297 -26.61 10.82 -0.17
C GLY A 297 -25.58 11.59 0.66
N PRO A 298 -25.67 11.51 1.99
CA PRO A 298 -24.73 12.18 2.88
C PRO A 298 -23.35 11.50 2.83
N ILE A 299 -22.29 12.30 3.00
CA ILE A 299 -20.89 11.83 3.02
C ILE A 299 -20.34 11.59 4.43
N MET A 300 -21.10 12.00 5.46
CA MET A 300 -20.74 11.86 6.86
C MET A 300 -21.96 11.39 7.66
N VAL A 301 -21.73 10.68 8.76
CA VAL A 301 -22.77 10.29 9.72
C VAL A 301 -23.35 11.55 10.37
N ASN A 302 -24.67 11.53 10.59
CA ASN A 302 -25.38 12.59 11.30
C ASN A 302 -25.29 12.36 12.83
N ASP A 303 -24.08 12.39 13.39
CA ASP A 303 -23.84 12.30 14.83
C ASP A 303 -22.82 13.37 15.26
N PRO A 304 -23.25 14.40 16.03
CA PRO A 304 -22.40 15.52 16.42
C PRO A 304 -21.24 15.11 17.34
N ARG A 305 -21.28 13.92 17.96
CA ARG A 305 -20.18 13.43 18.80
C ARG A 305 -18.94 13.05 17.98
N PHE A 306 -19.11 12.73 16.71
CA PHE A 306 -18.06 12.25 15.82
C PHE A 306 -17.78 13.21 14.66
N VAL A 307 -18.81 13.94 14.22
CA VAL A 307 -18.77 14.81 13.05
C VAL A 307 -19.05 16.25 13.47
N LEU A 308 -18.17 17.16 13.07
CA LEU A 308 -18.36 18.59 13.31
C LEU A 308 -19.49 19.13 12.43
N PRO A 309 -20.32 20.04 12.95
CA PRO A 309 -21.43 20.62 12.19
C PRO A 309 -20.93 21.44 10.98
N PRO A 310 -21.75 21.56 9.92
CA PRO A 310 -21.45 22.41 8.78
C PRO A 310 -21.19 23.87 9.21
N LYS A 311 -20.21 24.53 8.58
CA LYS A 311 -19.87 25.94 8.90
C LYS A 311 -21.08 26.88 8.99
N PRO A 312 -22.09 26.83 8.09
CA PRO A 312 -23.26 27.70 8.21
C PRO A 312 -24.05 27.51 9.52
N GLU A 313 -24.12 26.28 10.04
CA GLU A 313 -24.85 25.97 11.28
C GLU A 313 -24.10 26.44 12.52
N VAL A 314 -22.76 26.43 12.48
CA VAL A 314 -21.90 27.00 13.53
C VAL A 314 -22.16 28.49 13.73
N TYR A 315 -22.40 29.23 12.64
CA TYR A 315 -22.70 30.67 12.72
C TYR A 315 -24.18 30.97 12.99
N GLY A 316 -25.08 30.04 12.66
CA GLY A 316 -26.54 30.26 12.70
C GLY A 316 -27.26 29.68 13.90
N SER A 317 -26.65 28.77 14.66
CA SER A 317 -27.31 28.05 15.75
C SER A 317 -26.40 27.86 16.97
N ILE A 318 -26.97 27.92 18.17
CA ILE A 318 -26.24 27.67 19.41
C ILE A 318 -25.82 26.19 19.50
N GLU A 319 -26.67 25.28 19.03
CA GLU A 319 -26.37 23.84 19.00
C GLU A 319 -25.21 23.52 18.05
N GLY A 320 -25.14 24.16 16.88
CA GLY A 320 -24.01 24.03 15.97
C GLY A 320 -22.73 24.71 16.45
N LEU A 321 -22.80 25.63 17.42
CA LEU A 321 -21.61 26.22 18.06
C LEU A 321 -21.11 25.37 19.23
N MET A 322 -22.02 24.71 19.94
CA MET A 322 -21.72 23.88 21.10
C MET A 322 -21.16 22.50 20.72
N ASN A 323 -21.67 21.94 19.62
CA ASN A 323 -21.23 20.66 19.04
C ASN A 323 -20.05 20.84 18.08
#